data_AF-A0A6P0XEH3-F1
#
_entry.id   AF-A0A6P0XEH3-F1
#
_cell.length_a   1.000
_cell.length_b   1.000
_cell.length_c   1.000
_cell.angle_alpha   90.00
_cell.angle_beta   90.00
_cell.angle_gamma   90.00
#
_symmetry.space_group_name_H-M   'P 1'
#
loop_
_entity.id
_entity.type
_entity.pdbx_description
1 polymer ?
#
loop_
_entity_poly.entity_id
_entity_poly.type
_entity_poly.pdbx_seq_one_letter_code
_entity_poly.pdbx_strand_id
1 'polypeptide(L)'
;MFFDGSEVGLNGFRIDAFEVVDNNEILFSFEEPKNINGIQVDDSDIVKFTPTSPGDNSSGSFELYFDGSDVGLTQGDENIDGLSVDPLTGDLLISTIGNASVSGISSKDEDILRFNSDTLGSNTSGTWSLEFDGSDVQLKTRNEDIDAIGINGEQLLLSTTGNFAVTDVSGENRDVFIFNPNTLGSSTSGTFEEFFSELSDSDISGVHFLA
;
A
#
# COMPACT_ATOMS: atom_id res chain seq x y z
N MET A 1 0.73 -18.73 -9.21
CA MET A 1 1.68 -17.98 -8.37
C MET A 1 2.41 -17.02 -9.28
N PHE A 2 2.33 -15.72 -8.99
CA PHE A 2 2.92 -14.65 -9.81
C PHE A 2 4.35 -14.29 -9.37
N PHE A 3 4.57 -14.29 -8.06
CA PHE A 3 5.86 -14.02 -7.42
C PHE A 3 6.07 -15.06 -6.31
N ASP A 4 7.26 -15.67 -6.27
CA ASP A 4 7.67 -16.58 -5.19
C ASP A 4 8.91 -15.99 -4.51
N GLY A 5 8.72 -15.38 -3.34
CA GLY A 5 9.80 -14.76 -2.59
C GLY A 5 10.94 -15.73 -2.25
N SER A 6 10.66 -17.04 -2.16
CA SER A 6 11.68 -18.03 -1.85
C SER A 6 12.70 -18.22 -2.97
N GLU A 7 12.32 -17.97 -4.23
CA GLU A 7 13.19 -18.06 -5.41
C GLU A 7 14.17 -16.89 -5.51
N VAL A 8 13.80 -15.74 -4.95
CA VAL A 8 14.58 -14.48 -5.01
C VAL A 8 15.25 -14.12 -3.68
N GLY A 9 15.27 -15.04 -2.72
CA GLY A 9 16.02 -14.87 -1.47
C GLY A 9 15.25 -14.21 -0.32
N LEU A 10 13.93 -14.04 -0.44
CA LEU A 10 13.05 -13.54 0.62
C LEU A 10 12.53 -14.65 1.56
N ASN A 11 13.30 -15.73 1.72
CA ASN A 11 12.93 -16.83 2.62
C ASN A 11 12.83 -16.32 4.07
N GLY A 12 11.65 -16.42 4.68
CA GLY A 12 11.41 -15.97 6.06
C GLY A 12 11.09 -14.48 6.21
N PHE A 13 10.93 -13.76 5.10
CA PHE A 13 10.39 -12.40 5.07
C PHE A 13 8.85 -12.48 5.06
N ARG A 14 8.21 -11.47 5.65
CA ARG A 14 6.76 -11.25 5.57
C ARG A 14 6.56 -9.94 4.81
N ILE A 15 5.79 -10.00 3.73
CA ILE A 15 5.48 -8.84 2.87
C ILE A 15 4.20 -8.25 3.43
N ASP A 16 4.21 -6.95 3.69
CA ASP A 16 3.08 -6.24 4.29
C ASP A 16 2.29 -5.48 3.25
N ALA A 17 2.96 -4.92 2.24
CA ALA A 17 2.33 -4.27 1.11
C ALA A 17 2.95 -4.75 -0.20
N PHE A 18 2.14 -4.90 -1.26
CA PHE A 18 2.59 -5.43 -2.55
C PHE A 18 1.90 -4.73 -3.73
N GLU A 19 2.70 -4.15 -4.63
CA GLU A 19 2.21 -3.51 -5.86
C GLU A 19 3.00 -4.01 -7.09
N VAL A 20 2.30 -4.33 -8.17
CA VAL A 20 2.90 -4.75 -9.44
C VAL A 20 2.83 -3.57 -10.39
N VAL A 21 3.89 -2.77 -10.49
CA VAL A 21 3.87 -1.57 -11.33
C VAL A 21 3.82 -1.93 -12.82
N ASP A 22 4.72 -2.84 -13.25
CA ASP A 22 4.69 -3.45 -14.58
C ASP A 22 5.49 -4.77 -14.62
N ASN A 23 5.68 -5.34 -15.82
CA ASN A 23 6.45 -6.57 -16.02
C ASN A 23 7.93 -6.50 -15.56
N ASN A 24 8.45 -5.32 -15.22
CA ASN A 24 9.82 -5.07 -14.80
C ASN A 24 9.92 -4.54 -13.36
N GLU A 25 8.79 -4.31 -12.69
CA GLU A 25 8.81 -3.57 -11.44
C GLU A 25 7.71 -4.06 -10.51
N ILE A 26 8.12 -4.55 -9.34
CA ILE A 26 7.25 -4.89 -8.23
C ILE A 26 7.77 -4.13 -7.01
N LEU A 27 6.87 -3.51 -6.26
CA LEU A 27 7.17 -2.80 -5.03
C LEU A 27 6.65 -3.56 -3.81
N PHE A 28 7.40 -3.50 -2.71
CA PHE A 28 7.12 -4.21 -1.46
C PHE A 28 7.37 -3.32 -0.25
N SER A 29 6.58 -3.54 0.80
CA SER A 29 6.98 -3.27 2.20
C SER A 29 7.11 -4.59 2.98
N PHE A 30 7.73 -4.56 4.16
CA PHE A 30 7.95 -5.73 5.01
C PHE A 30 7.59 -5.45 6.48
N GLU A 31 6.98 -6.43 7.17
CA GLU A 31 6.52 -6.30 8.58
C GLU A 31 7.56 -5.92 9.61
N GLU A 32 8.82 -6.17 9.30
CA GLU A 32 9.90 -5.93 10.24
C GLU A 32 11.11 -5.42 9.46
N PRO A 33 11.98 -4.63 10.10
CA PRO A 33 13.23 -4.21 9.48
C PRO A 33 14.10 -5.42 9.09
N LYS A 34 14.67 -5.40 7.88
CA LYS A 34 15.48 -6.50 7.33
C LYS A 34 16.69 -6.00 6.55
N ASN A 35 17.59 -6.95 6.27
CA ASN A 35 18.63 -6.78 5.28
C ASN A 35 18.35 -7.65 4.05
N ILE A 36 18.20 -7.03 2.89
CA ILE A 36 18.00 -7.71 1.60
C ILE A 36 19.28 -7.56 0.80
N ASN A 37 20.10 -8.61 0.78
CA ASN A 37 21.34 -8.65 -0.01
C ASN A 37 22.27 -7.42 0.20
N GLY A 38 22.35 -6.91 1.43
CA GLY A 38 23.16 -5.75 1.79
C GLY A 38 22.40 -4.42 1.86
N ILE A 39 21.15 -4.37 1.42
CA ILE A 39 20.26 -3.21 1.55
C ILE A 39 19.58 -3.28 2.92
N GLN A 40 19.78 -2.28 3.76
CA GLN A 40 19.00 -2.14 5.00
C GLN A 40 17.66 -1.51 4.65
N VAL A 41 16.59 -2.05 5.20
CA VAL A 41 15.21 -1.66 4.93
C VAL A 41 14.47 -1.68 6.27
N ASP A 42 13.82 -0.59 6.60
CA ASP A 42 12.89 -0.46 7.73
C ASP A 42 11.47 -0.91 7.32
N ASP A 43 10.58 -1.09 8.27
CA ASP A 43 9.16 -1.40 8.01
C ASP A 43 8.37 -0.23 7.39
N SER A 44 8.92 0.99 7.47
CA SER A 44 8.39 2.19 6.80
C SER A 44 8.97 2.45 5.39
N ASP A 45 9.77 1.51 4.85
CA ASP A 45 10.42 1.65 3.55
C ASP A 45 9.71 0.85 2.46
N ILE A 46 9.87 1.29 1.20
CA ILE A 46 9.46 0.52 0.02
C ILE A 46 10.69 0.05 -0.74
N VAL A 47 10.71 -1.23 -1.07
CA VAL A 47 11.74 -1.89 -1.86
C VAL A 47 11.20 -2.19 -3.24
N LYS A 48 12.02 -1.98 -4.26
CA LYS A 48 11.73 -2.40 -5.62
C LYS A 48 12.45 -3.70 -5.95
N PHE A 49 11.73 -4.63 -6.57
CA PHE A 49 12.28 -5.75 -7.30
C PHE A 49 12.19 -5.50 -8.79
N THR A 50 13.31 -5.72 -9.49
CA THR A 50 13.37 -5.74 -10.95
C THR A 50 13.76 -7.14 -11.42
N PRO A 51 12.89 -7.85 -12.17
CA PRO A 51 13.22 -9.16 -12.69
C PRO A 51 14.31 -9.08 -13.74
N THR A 52 15.13 -10.12 -13.82
CA THR A 52 16.21 -10.22 -14.82
C THR A 52 15.65 -10.31 -16.24
N SER A 53 14.47 -10.93 -16.40
CA SER A 53 13.73 -10.99 -17.65
C SER A 53 12.31 -10.48 -17.42
N PRO A 54 11.79 -9.54 -18.23
CA PRO A 54 10.45 -8.96 -18.01
C PRO A 54 9.36 -10.04 -17.91
N GLY A 55 8.57 -10.00 -16.85
CA GLY A 55 7.49 -10.93 -16.54
C GLY A 55 7.94 -12.28 -15.96
N ASP A 56 9.25 -12.53 -15.83
CA ASP A 56 9.81 -13.70 -15.14
C ASP A 56 10.36 -13.30 -13.78
N ASN A 57 9.52 -13.46 -12.76
CA ASN A 57 9.80 -13.05 -11.39
C ASN A 57 10.63 -14.06 -10.58
N SER A 58 11.17 -15.10 -11.22
CA SER A 58 11.97 -16.14 -10.54
C SER A 58 13.42 -15.70 -10.22
N SER A 59 13.87 -14.57 -10.80
CA SER A 59 15.20 -14.02 -10.55
C SER A 59 15.24 -12.51 -10.84
N GLY A 60 16.02 -11.76 -10.07
CA GLY A 60 16.10 -10.31 -10.23
C GLY A 60 17.01 -9.64 -9.21
N SER A 61 16.89 -8.32 -9.11
CA SER A 61 17.62 -7.49 -8.15
C SER A 61 16.67 -6.66 -7.31
N PHE A 62 17.08 -6.39 -6.07
CA PHE A 62 16.38 -5.48 -5.18
C PHE A 62 17.12 -4.15 -5.10
N GLU A 63 16.38 -3.05 -4.90
CA GLU A 63 16.90 -1.76 -4.48
C GLU A 63 15.93 -1.06 -3.53
N LEU A 64 16.45 -0.23 -2.61
CA LEU A 64 15.61 0.66 -1.82
C LEU A 64 14.98 1.69 -2.76
N TYR A 65 13.66 1.74 -2.79
CA TYR A 65 12.89 2.59 -3.69
C TYR A 65 12.38 3.85 -2.98
N PHE A 66 11.99 3.73 -1.72
CA PHE A 66 11.54 4.83 -0.88
C PHE A 66 12.02 4.56 0.53
N ASP A 67 12.86 5.46 1.04
CA ASP A 67 13.23 5.58 2.46
C ASP A 67 12.18 6.42 3.18
N GLY A 68 11.36 5.82 4.04
CA GLY A 68 10.27 6.49 4.75
C GLY A 68 10.77 7.45 5.82
N SER A 69 11.91 7.14 6.42
CA SER A 69 12.52 7.93 7.49
C SER A 69 13.00 9.30 7.01
N ASP A 70 13.42 9.39 5.74
CA ASP A 70 13.81 10.66 5.10
C ASP A 70 12.63 11.63 4.94
N VAL A 71 11.40 11.12 4.90
CA VAL A 71 10.17 11.90 4.68
C VAL A 71 9.20 11.87 5.85
N GLY A 72 9.66 11.37 7.00
CA GLY A 72 9.02 11.58 8.30
C GLY A 72 8.34 10.35 8.92
N LEU A 73 8.29 9.20 8.24
CA LEU A 73 7.82 7.95 8.83
C LEU A 73 8.93 7.41 9.75
N THR A 74 8.79 7.63 11.05
CA THR A 74 9.85 7.41 12.06
C THR A 74 9.35 6.71 13.33
N GLN A 75 8.05 6.45 13.42
CA GLN A 75 7.39 5.80 14.55
C GLN A 75 7.02 4.35 14.20
N GLY A 76 6.95 3.48 15.20
CA GLY A 76 6.64 2.06 14.97
C GLY A 76 5.20 1.77 14.51
N ASP A 77 4.30 2.74 14.63
CA ASP A 77 2.93 2.63 14.10
C ASP A 77 2.86 3.08 12.62
N GLU A 78 4.00 3.47 12.01
CA GLU A 78 4.11 3.98 10.63
C GLU A 78 4.70 2.93 9.66
N ASN A 79 4.59 1.64 10.00
CA ASN A 79 4.87 0.52 9.10
C ASN A 79 3.90 0.57 7.91
N ILE A 80 4.42 0.50 6.69
CA ILE A 80 3.63 0.53 5.46
C ILE A 80 3.03 -0.85 5.21
N ASP A 81 1.70 -0.93 5.20
CA ASP A 81 0.93 -2.14 4.97
C ASP A 81 -0.10 -2.01 3.83
N GLY A 82 -0.33 -0.81 3.32
CA GLY A 82 -1.06 -0.59 2.06
C GLY A 82 -0.20 0.19 1.07
N LEU A 83 -0.15 -0.27 -0.19
CA LEU A 83 0.64 0.40 -1.24
C LEU A 83 -0.07 0.34 -2.59
N SER A 84 -0.06 1.46 -3.31
CA SER A 84 -0.27 1.50 -4.76
C SER A 84 0.54 2.64 -5.41
N VAL A 85 0.65 2.60 -6.74
CA VAL A 85 1.29 3.66 -7.54
C VAL A 85 0.25 4.25 -8.50
N ASP A 86 0.07 5.57 -8.44
CA ASP A 86 -0.77 6.28 -9.42
C ASP A 86 -0.14 6.14 -10.82
N PRO A 87 -0.80 5.46 -11.77
CA PRO A 87 -0.21 5.19 -13.08
C PRO A 87 -0.07 6.43 -13.96
N LEU A 88 -0.70 7.55 -13.60
CA LEU A 88 -0.64 8.81 -14.35
C LEU A 88 0.47 9.72 -13.83
N THR A 89 0.66 9.78 -12.52
CA THR A 89 1.62 10.70 -11.89
C THR A 89 2.89 10.01 -11.38
N GLY A 90 2.82 8.72 -11.05
CA GLY A 90 3.86 7.99 -10.33
C GLY A 90 3.89 8.29 -8.82
N ASP A 91 2.87 8.95 -8.28
CA ASP A 91 2.76 9.17 -6.84
C ASP A 91 2.47 7.85 -6.12
N LEU A 92 2.95 7.75 -4.88
CA LEU A 92 2.67 6.60 -4.02
C LEU A 92 1.41 6.87 -3.21
N LEU A 93 0.49 5.90 -3.18
CA LEU A 93 -0.60 5.84 -2.20
C LEU A 93 -0.18 4.84 -1.13
N ILE A 94 -0.15 5.30 0.11
CA ILE A 94 0.41 4.58 1.25
C ILE A 94 -0.62 4.56 2.38
N SER A 95 -0.86 3.38 2.93
CA SER A 95 -1.48 3.19 4.25
C SER A 95 -0.42 2.74 5.25
N THR A 96 -0.72 2.89 6.54
CA THR A 96 0.13 2.42 7.63
C THR A 96 -0.69 1.69 8.68
N ILE A 97 -0.11 0.68 9.32
CA ILE A 97 -0.75 -0.18 10.36
C ILE A 97 -1.37 0.57 11.56
N GLY A 98 -1.07 1.85 11.67
CA GLY A 98 -1.50 2.72 12.74
C GLY A 98 -1.55 4.16 12.28
N ASN A 99 -1.47 5.07 13.25
CA ASN A 99 -1.51 6.50 12.94
C ASN A 99 -0.14 6.96 12.42
N ALA A 100 -0.15 7.75 11.35
CA ALA A 100 1.03 8.43 10.84
C ALA A 100 0.98 9.94 11.07
N SER A 101 2.15 10.56 11.27
CA SER A 101 2.29 12.01 11.29
C SER A 101 3.51 12.50 10.51
N VAL A 102 3.25 12.85 9.25
CA VAL A 102 4.27 13.30 8.31
C VAL A 102 4.05 14.76 7.91
N SER A 103 5.09 15.58 8.00
CA SER A 103 5.07 16.96 7.50
C SER A 103 3.88 17.83 7.95
N GLY A 104 3.34 17.58 9.15
CA GLY A 104 2.19 18.30 9.71
C GLY A 104 0.81 17.78 9.26
N ILE A 105 0.77 16.69 8.51
CA ILE A 105 -0.42 15.89 8.23
C ILE A 105 -0.52 14.79 9.29
N SER A 106 -1.74 14.47 9.68
CA SER A 106 -2.04 13.30 10.51
C SER A 106 -2.95 12.37 9.71
N SER A 107 -2.63 11.08 9.75
CA SER A 107 -3.39 9.98 9.15
C SER A 107 -3.71 8.99 10.26
N LYS A 108 -4.87 8.36 10.20
CA LYS A 108 -5.19 7.18 10.99
C LYS A 108 -4.92 5.89 10.19
N ASP A 109 -5.15 4.76 10.84
CA ASP A 109 -5.05 3.43 10.25
C ASP A 109 -6.00 3.25 9.05
N GLU A 110 -7.21 3.82 9.09
CA GLU A 110 -8.15 3.71 7.96
C GLU A 110 -7.93 4.72 6.80
N ASP A 111 -6.85 5.50 6.83
CA ASP A 111 -6.62 6.63 5.93
C ASP A 111 -5.50 6.32 4.91
N ILE A 112 -5.55 6.97 3.74
CA ILE A 112 -4.50 6.83 2.71
C ILE A 112 -3.77 8.16 2.53
N LEU A 113 -2.46 8.11 2.65
CA LEU A 113 -1.55 9.21 2.31
C LEU A 113 -1.12 9.11 0.84
N ARG A 114 -1.06 10.24 0.15
CA ARG A 114 -0.39 10.38 -1.16
C ARG A 114 0.97 11.03 -0.96
N PHE A 115 2.00 10.41 -1.52
CA PHE A 115 3.35 10.97 -1.59
C PHE A 115 3.71 11.34 -3.02
N ASN A 116 3.88 12.64 -3.27
CA ASN A 116 4.42 13.17 -4.52
C ASN A 116 5.93 13.30 -4.41
N SER A 117 6.66 12.45 -5.14
CA SER A 117 8.12 12.34 -5.03
C SER A 117 8.85 13.40 -5.84
N ASP A 118 9.86 14.02 -5.23
CA ASP A 118 10.92 14.79 -5.91
C ASP A 118 12.14 13.90 -6.17
N THR A 119 12.51 13.08 -5.17
CA THR A 119 13.56 12.06 -5.27
C THR A 119 13.14 10.78 -4.56
N LEU A 120 13.55 9.65 -5.12
CA LEU A 120 13.35 8.29 -4.60
C LEU A 120 14.70 7.63 -4.28
N GLY A 121 14.66 6.51 -3.56
CA GLY A 121 15.80 5.76 -3.05
C GLY A 121 16.29 6.26 -1.69
N SER A 122 17.54 5.98 -1.34
CA SER A 122 18.16 6.32 -0.03
C SER A 122 18.27 7.82 0.35
N ASN A 123 17.71 8.71 -0.45
CA ASN A 123 17.62 10.15 -0.15
C ASN A 123 16.25 10.63 -0.62
N THR A 124 15.19 10.03 -0.05
CA THR A 124 13.82 10.31 -0.48
C THR A 124 13.49 11.77 -0.17
N SER A 125 12.84 12.45 -1.09
CA SER A 125 12.26 13.77 -0.82
C SER A 125 10.99 13.97 -1.64
N GLY A 126 10.09 14.79 -1.14
CA GLY A 126 8.80 15.02 -1.76
C GLY A 126 7.83 15.66 -0.79
N THR A 127 6.54 15.61 -1.16
CA THR A 127 5.46 16.19 -0.37
C THR A 127 4.36 15.19 -0.11
N TRP A 128 3.79 15.28 1.09
CA TRP A 128 2.66 14.49 1.52
C TRP A 128 1.35 15.26 1.35
N SER A 129 0.29 14.53 1.07
CA SER A 129 -1.10 14.96 1.20
C SER A 129 -1.96 13.81 1.71
N LEU A 130 -3.06 14.12 2.40
CA LEU A 130 -4.09 13.12 2.68
C LEU A 130 -4.87 12.87 1.39
N GLU A 131 -4.94 11.63 0.92
CA GLU A 131 -5.67 11.22 -0.28
C GLU A 131 -7.08 10.77 0.06
N PHE A 132 -7.24 9.99 1.13
CA PHE A 132 -8.50 9.42 1.56
C PHE A 132 -8.57 9.44 3.09
N ASP A 133 -9.68 9.95 3.61
CA ASP A 133 -10.01 9.96 5.04
C ASP A 133 -11.13 8.93 5.28
N GLY A 134 -10.76 7.75 5.81
CA GLY A 134 -11.69 6.63 6.01
C GLY A 134 -12.73 6.92 7.09
N SER A 135 -12.35 7.75 8.07
CA SER A 135 -13.20 8.23 9.14
C SER A 135 -14.43 9.00 8.62
N ASP A 136 -14.26 9.78 7.54
CA ASP A 136 -15.36 10.51 6.89
C ASP A 136 -16.37 9.60 6.18
N VAL A 137 -15.97 8.37 5.84
CA VAL A 137 -16.77 7.40 5.07
C VAL A 137 -17.11 6.11 5.82
N GLN A 138 -17.03 6.19 7.15
CA GLN A 138 -17.51 5.22 8.13
C GLN A 138 -16.62 4.01 8.43
N LEU A 139 -15.38 3.99 7.96
CA LEU A 139 -14.35 3.13 8.55
C LEU A 139 -14.04 3.71 9.94
N LYS A 140 -14.30 2.94 11.01
CA LYS A 140 -14.35 3.48 12.39
C LYS A 140 -13.63 2.63 13.42
N THR A 141 -13.36 1.38 13.08
CA THR A 141 -12.75 0.43 14.00
C THR A 141 -11.30 0.20 13.62
N ARG A 142 -10.49 -0.20 14.60
CA ARG A 142 -9.08 -0.53 14.39
C ARG A 142 -8.84 -1.66 13.39
N ASN A 143 -9.86 -2.48 13.12
CA ASN A 143 -9.74 -3.57 12.16
C ASN A 143 -10.32 -3.17 10.79
N GLU A 144 -10.68 -1.90 10.60
CA GLU A 144 -11.04 -1.31 9.30
C GLU A 144 -9.86 -0.49 8.74
N ASP A 145 -8.66 -0.89 9.16
CA ASP A 145 -7.35 -0.44 8.70
C ASP A 145 -7.11 -0.91 7.26
N ILE A 146 -6.70 0.00 6.37
CA ILE A 146 -6.56 -0.28 4.94
C ILE A 146 -5.20 -0.92 4.68
N ASP A 147 -5.20 -2.14 4.16
CA ASP A 147 -3.99 -2.94 3.87
C ASP A 147 -3.85 -3.33 2.39
N ALA A 148 -4.81 -2.93 1.55
CA ALA A 148 -4.69 -3.05 0.11
C ALA A 148 -5.31 -1.87 -0.60
N ILE A 149 -4.56 -1.34 -1.57
CA ILE A 149 -4.96 -0.20 -2.38
C ILE A 149 -4.78 -0.59 -3.83
N GLY A 150 -5.79 -0.31 -4.65
CA GLY A 150 -5.71 -0.36 -6.11
C GLY A 150 -6.37 0.88 -6.70
N ILE A 151 -5.90 1.30 -7.88
CA ILE A 151 -6.41 2.49 -8.57
C ILE A 151 -7.04 2.07 -9.90
N ASN A 152 -8.29 2.50 -10.13
CA ASN A 152 -8.97 2.33 -11.42
C ASN A 152 -9.60 3.66 -11.86
N GLY A 153 -8.84 4.46 -12.61
CA GLY A 153 -9.25 5.82 -12.94
C GLY A 153 -9.31 6.67 -11.66
N GLU A 154 -10.50 7.18 -11.32
CA GLU A 154 -10.72 7.92 -10.07
C GLU A 154 -11.15 7.01 -8.92
N GLN A 155 -11.44 5.73 -9.17
CA GLN A 155 -11.89 4.79 -8.14
C GLN A 155 -10.71 4.24 -7.34
N LEU A 156 -10.93 4.06 -6.04
CA LEU A 156 -10.04 3.29 -5.18
C LEU A 156 -10.64 1.90 -4.95
N LEU A 157 -9.82 0.87 -5.05
CA LEU A 157 -10.15 -0.49 -4.65
C LEU A 157 -9.43 -0.77 -3.34
N LEU A 158 -10.19 -1.16 -2.33
CA LEU A 158 -9.71 -1.22 -0.96
C LEU A 158 -9.98 -2.61 -0.38
N SER A 159 -9.07 -3.07 0.47
CA SER A 159 -9.34 -4.10 1.47
C SER A 159 -8.98 -3.54 2.85
N THR A 160 -9.33 -4.30 3.88
CA THR A 160 -8.99 -3.94 5.25
C THR A 160 -8.53 -5.15 6.03
N THR A 161 -7.69 -4.96 7.05
CA THR A 161 -7.12 -6.06 7.88
C THR A 161 -8.19 -6.89 8.62
N GLY A 162 -9.39 -6.34 8.79
CA GLY A 162 -10.55 -6.98 9.40
C GLY A 162 -11.82 -6.80 8.58
N ASN A 163 -12.95 -7.12 9.22
CA ASN A 163 -14.25 -6.91 8.59
C ASN A 163 -14.57 -5.42 8.54
N PHE A 164 -15.08 -4.96 7.39
CA PHE A 164 -15.50 -3.57 7.19
C PHE A 164 -17.01 -3.43 7.04
N ALA A 165 -17.53 -2.28 7.45
CA ALA A 165 -18.91 -1.89 7.23
C ALA A 165 -19.01 -0.39 6.95
N VAL A 166 -19.14 -0.07 5.65
CA VAL A 166 -19.34 1.29 5.15
C VAL A 166 -20.79 1.49 4.71
N THR A 167 -21.09 2.64 4.08
CA THR A 167 -22.46 2.90 3.62
C THR A 167 -22.86 1.89 2.55
N ASP A 168 -23.93 1.14 2.81
CA ASP A 168 -24.56 0.16 1.91
C ASP A 168 -23.70 -1.05 1.52
N VAL A 169 -22.45 -1.14 1.99
CA VAL A 169 -21.50 -2.23 1.70
C VAL A 169 -20.82 -2.70 2.98
N SER A 170 -20.67 -4.01 3.15
CA SER A 170 -19.91 -4.62 4.25
C SER A 170 -19.26 -5.92 3.78
N GLY A 171 -18.10 -6.26 4.32
CA GLY A 171 -17.37 -7.46 3.95
C GLY A 171 -16.42 -7.95 5.05
N GLU A 172 -15.69 -9.01 4.74
CA GLU A 172 -14.61 -9.55 5.56
C GLU A 172 -13.24 -9.02 5.07
N ASN A 173 -12.17 -9.30 5.82
CA ASN A 173 -10.79 -8.84 5.55
C ASN A 173 -10.12 -9.38 4.26
N ARG A 174 -10.92 -10.03 3.44
CA ARG A 174 -10.51 -10.77 2.24
C ARG A 174 -11.38 -10.40 1.04
N ASP A 175 -12.23 -9.41 1.25
CA ASP A 175 -13.08 -8.85 0.23
C ASP A 175 -12.46 -7.55 -0.25
N VAL A 176 -12.66 -7.26 -1.53
CA VAL A 176 -12.30 -5.97 -2.12
C VAL A 176 -13.58 -5.21 -2.37
N PHE A 177 -13.60 -3.95 -1.95
CA PHE A 177 -14.68 -3.01 -2.20
C PHE A 177 -14.15 -1.79 -2.97
N ILE A 178 -15.02 -1.19 -3.78
CA ILE A 178 -14.69 0.00 -4.55
C ILE A 178 -15.22 1.23 -3.83
N PHE A 179 -14.38 2.24 -3.66
CA PHE A 179 -14.79 3.59 -3.34
C PHE A 179 -14.88 4.43 -4.62
N ASN A 180 -16.05 5.02 -4.85
CA ASN A 180 -16.32 5.98 -5.89
C ASN A 180 -16.30 7.40 -5.29
N PRO A 181 -15.21 8.17 -5.44
CA PRO A 181 -15.11 9.47 -4.81
C PRO A 181 -16.03 10.50 -5.46
N ASN A 182 -16.73 11.26 -4.63
CA ASN A 182 -17.19 12.61 -4.95
C ASN A 182 -16.12 13.64 -4.55
N THR A 183 -15.46 13.42 -3.41
CA THR A 183 -14.34 14.21 -2.90
C THR A 183 -13.32 13.29 -2.24
N LEU A 184 -12.04 13.60 -2.46
CA LEU A 184 -10.88 13.00 -1.81
C LEU A 184 -10.24 14.01 -0.82
N GLY A 185 -9.30 13.55 0.00
CA GLY A 185 -8.59 14.30 1.03
C GLY A 185 -9.35 14.40 2.36
N SER A 186 -9.06 15.42 3.16
CA SER A 186 -9.59 15.56 4.54
C SER A 186 -11.09 15.86 4.67
N SER A 187 -11.86 15.68 3.60
CA SER A 187 -13.31 15.80 3.55
C SER A 187 -13.81 14.78 2.56
N THR A 188 -13.44 13.52 2.79
CA THR A 188 -13.69 12.42 1.85
C THR A 188 -15.18 12.14 1.79
N SER A 189 -15.72 11.98 0.58
CA SER A 189 -17.12 11.60 0.40
C SER A 189 -17.29 10.84 -0.91
N GLY A 190 -18.25 9.93 -0.96
CA GLY A 190 -18.42 9.05 -2.11
C GLY A 190 -19.45 7.97 -1.86
N THR A 191 -19.47 6.97 -2.74
CA THR A 191 -20.30 5.77 -2.61
C THR A 191 -19.45 4.51 -2.70
N PHE A 192 -19.93 3.41 -2.13
CA PHE A 192 -19.24 2.14 -2.16
C PHE A 192 -19.95 1.11 -3.04
N GLU A 193 -19.17 0.20 -3.60
CA GLU A 193 -19.65 -0.97 -4.35
C GLU A 193 -18.88 -2.22 -3.92
N GLU A 194 -19.56 -3.36 -3.81
CA GLU A 194 -18.88 -4.66 -3.68
C GLU A 194 -18.13 -4.99 -4.99
N PHE A 195 -16.89 -5.49 -4.90
CA PHE A 195 -16.14 -5.88 -6.09
C PHE A 195 -15.81 -7.37 -6.13
N PHE A 196 -15.21 -7.91 -5.07
CA PHE A 196 -14.73 -9.29 -5.03
C PHE A 196 -14.83 -9.89 -3.64
N SER A 197 -15.33 -11.14 -3.53
CA SER A 197 -15.61 -11.79 -2.24
C SER A 197 -15.49 -13.33 -2.28
N GLU A 198 -14.39 -13.87 -2.84
CA GLU A 198 -14.29 -15.31 -3.12
C GLU A 198 -13.05 -16.04 -2.53
N LEU A 199 -12.28 -15.42 -1.63
CA LEU A 199 -11.10 -16.09 -1.05
C LEU A 199 -11.42 -16.89 0.21
N SER A 200 -11.03 -18.16 0.23
CA SER A 200 -10.99 -18.96 1.46
C SER A 200 -9.64 -18.79 2.15
N ASP A 201 -9.66 -18.28 3.38
CA ASP A 201 -8.59 -18.37 4.39
C ASP A 201 -7.33 -17.52 4.16
N SER A 202 -7.38 -16.44 3.37
CA SER A 202 -6.25 -15.51 3.22
C SER A 202 -6.72 -14.06 3.06
N ASP A 203 -6.02 -13.18 3.77
CA ASP A 203 -6.07 -11.72 3.75
C ASP A 203 -5.57 -11.16 2.41
N ILE A 204 -5.97 -9.94 2.04
CA ILE A 204 -5.52 -9.28 0.81
C ILE A 204 -4.64 -8.08 1.17
N SER A 205 -3.35 -8.16 0.87
CA SER A 205 -2.38 -7.08 1.13
C SER A 205 -1.91 -6.35 -0.15
N GLY A 206 -2.72 -6.44 -1.22
CA GLY A 206 -2.46 -5.79 -2.51
C GLY A 206 -3.50 -6.11 -3.57
N VAL A 207 -3.92 -5.08 -4.34
CA VAL A 207 -4.89 -5.20 -5.44
C VAL A 207 -4.35 -4.49 -6.67
N HIS A 208 -4.11 -5.25 -7.75
CA HIS A 208 -3.61 -4.71 -9.01
C HIS A 208 -4.44 -5.18 -10.21
N PHE A 209 -4.73 -4.28 -11.15
CA PHE A 209 -5.33 -4.63 -12.44
C PHE A 209 -4.32 -4.56 -13.57
N LEU A 210 -4.17 -5.69 -14.26
CA LEU A 210 -3.48 -5.71 -15.54
C LEU A 210 -4.33 -4.97 -16.57
N ALA A 211 -3.83 -3.83 -17.06
CA ALA A 211 -4.39 -3.11 -18.20
C ALA A 211 -4.22 -3.89 -19.52
#